data_AF-A0A969WGP1-F1
#
_entry.id   AF-A0A969WGP1-F1
#
_cell.length_a   1.000
_cell.length_b   1.000
_cell.length_c   1.000
_cell.angle_alpha   90.00
_cell.angle_beta   90.00
_cell.angle_gamma   90.00
#
_symmetry.space_group_name_H-M   'P 1'
#
loop_
_entity.id
_entity.type
_entity.pdbx_description
1 polymer ?
#
loop_
_entity_poly.entity_id
_entity_poly.type
_entity_poly.pdbx_seq_one_letter_code
_entity_poly.pdbx_strand_id
1 'polypeptide(L)'
;MSPAKKKRKKRKPQKPKTALDIITESFAACGRCSYFWAGYRVINGLEDQEQVAAQTDPDWLTLTWSYPMEELLLKSYGSRFDLDFVHYEGCCKECRRQYVYDALEEEEPPTLKMERVPHLESTPSAAPPQKE
;
A
#
# COMPACT_ATOMS: atom_id res chain seq x y z
N MET A 1 -4.06 0.95 -58.08
CA MET A 1 -3.63 1.41 -56.74
C MET A 1 -4.65 0.90 -55.72
N SER A 2 -4.30 -0.13 -54.96
CA SER A 2 -5.20 -0.75 -53.97
C SER A 2 -4.96 -0.14 -52.59
N PRO A 3 -6.01 0.22 -51.81
CA PRO A 3 -5.81 0.78 -50.48
C PRO A 3 -5.48 -0.32 -49.46
N ALA A 4 -4.36 -0.18 -48.78
CA ALA A 4 -3.93 -1.07 -47.71
C ALA A 4 -4.88 -0.96 -46.51
N LYS A 5 -5.57 -2.07 -46.18
CA LYS A 5 -6.45 -2.17 -45.01
C LYS A 5 -5.61 -2.15 -43.73
N LYS A 6 -5.67 -1.05 -42.96
CA LYS A 6 -5.08 -0.95 -41.63
C LYS A 6 -5.75 -1.95 -40.68
N LYS A 7 -5.06 -3.04 -40.34
CA LYS A 7 -5.51 -4.01 -39.33
C LYS A 7 -5.54 -3.33 -37.96
N ARG A 8 -6.74 -3.01 -37.46
CA ARG A 8 -6.95 -2.62 -36.05
C ARG A 8 -6.45 -3.75 -35.15
N LYS A 9 -5.38 -3.50 -34.38
CA LYS A 9 -4.92 -4.40 -33.31
C LYS A 9 -6.07 -4.55 -32.31
N LYS A 10 -6.74 -5.71 -32.30
CA LYS A 10 -7.72 -6.06 -31.25
C LYS A 10 -6.96 -6.02 -29.92
N ARG A 11 -7.31 -5.08 -29.03
CA ARG A 11 -6.87 -5.08 -27.64
C ARG A 11 -7.32 -6.43 -27.04
N LYS A 12 -6.37 -7.21 -26.54
CA LYS A 12 -6.68 -8.46 -25.83
C LYS A 12 -7.54 -8.10 -24.61
N PRO A 13 -8.57 -8.89 -24.28
CA PRO A 13 -9.32 -8.71 -23.03
C PRO A 13 -8.32 -8.78 -21.88
N GLN A 14 -8.19 -7.68 -21.13
CA GLN A 14 -7.44 -7.70 -19.88
C GLN A 14 -8.18 -8.64 -18.93
N LYS A 15 -7.46 -9.62 -18.37
CA LYS A 15 -8.00 -10.42 -17.27
C LYS A 15 -8.41 -9.47 -16.13
N PRO A 16 -9.51 -9.75 -15.41
CA PRO A 16 -9.81 -9.00 -14.20
C PRO A 16 -8.61 -9.07 -13.26
N LYS A 17 -8.14 -7.91 -12.80
CA LYS A 17 -7.03 -7.83 -11.84
C LYS A 17 -7.51 -8.34 -10.49
N THR A 18 -6.67 -9.12 -9.81
CA THR A 18 -6.95 -9.55 -8.43
C THR A 18 -6.74 -8.38 -7.46
N ALA A 19 -7.26 -8.51 -6.24
CA ALA A 19 -7.01 -7.52 -5.19
C ALA A 19 -5.50 -7.37 -4.89
N LEU A 20 -4.76 -8.50 -4.92
CA LEU A 20 -3.31 -8.51 -4.79
C LEU A 20 -2.63 -7.73 -5.92
N ASP A 21 -3.06 -7.90 -7.17
CA ASP A 21 -2.50 -7.16 -8.31
C ASP A 21 -2.69 -5.65 -8.13
N ILE A 22 -3.89 -5.22 -7.73
CA ILE A 22 -4.21 -3.81 -7.52
C ILE A 22 -3.33 -3.20 -6.42
N ILE A 23 -3.21 -3.88 -5.27
CA ILE A 23 -2.36 -3.40 -4.16
C ILE A 23 -0.89 -3.41 -4.57
N THR A 24 -0.44 -4.46 -5.26
CA THR A 24 0.94 -4.58 -5.71
C THR A 24 1.30 -3.44 -6.67
N GLU A 25 0.42 -3.12 -7.62
CA GLU A 25 0.60 -1.97 -8.51
C GLU A 25 0.64 -0.63 -7.75
N SER A 26 -0.23 -0.45 -6.76
CA SER A 26 -0.27 0.74 -5.90
C SER A 26 1.03 0.93 -5.11
N PHE A 27 1.56 -0.14 -4.51
CA PHE A 27 2.83 -0.09 -3.77
C PHE A 27 4.03 0.03 -4.71
N ALA A 28 3.96 -0.54 -5.91
CA ALA A 28 5.00 -0.47 -6.94
C ALA A 28 5.27 0.97 -7.44
N ALA A 29 4.32 1.89 -7.26
CA ALA A 29 4.50 3.30 -7.62
C ALA A 29 5.57 4.04 -6.78
N CYS A 30 6.05 3.44 -5.68
CA CYS A 30 7.08 4.03 -4.80
C CYS A 30 8.18 3.02 -4.47
N GLY A 31 9.45 3.45 -4.50
CA GLY A 31 10.59 2.57 -4.21
C GLY A 31 10.56 2.01 -2.79
N ARG A 32 10.24 2.85 -1.80
CA ARG A 32 10.14 2.40 -0.38
C ARG A 32 8.94 1.50 -0.12
N CYS A 33 7.77 1.85 -0.65
CA CYS A 33 6.57 1.03 -0.46
C CYS A 33 6.69 -0.31 -1.21
N SER A 34 7.27 -0.32 -2.42
CA SER A 34 7.51 -1.56 -3.15
C SER A 34 8.51 -2.46 -2.42
N TYR A 35 9.57 -1.89 -1.83
CA TYR A 35 10.49 -2.63 -0.99
C TYR A 35 9.80 -3.24 0.23
N PHE A 36 8.99 -2.44 0.96
CA PHE A 36 8.20 -2.94 2.08
C PHE A 36 7.28 -4.10 1.65
N TRP A 37 6.53 -3.92 0.57
CA TRP A 37 5.55 -4.92 0.11
C TRP A 37 6.22 -6.22 -0.33
N ALA A 38 7.37 -6.13 -1.00
CA ALA A 38 8.17 -7.30 -1.36
C ALA A 38 8.76 -7.99 -0.12
N GLY A 39 9.26 -7.22 0.86
CA GLY A 39 9.79 -7.74 2.12
C GLY A 39 8.71 -8.44 2.95
N TYR A 40 7.50 -7.88 2.99
CA TYR A 40 6.35 -8.49 3.67
C TYR A 40 6.07 -9.90 3.16
N ARG A 41 6.06 -10.06 1.82
CA ARG A 41 5.90 -11.37 1.18
C ARG A 41 7.00 -12.36 1.57
N VAL A 42 8.24 -11.90 1.74
CA VAL A 42 9.35 -12.77 2.14
C VAL A 42 9.19 -13.25 3.59
N ILE A 43 8.69 -12.39 4.48
CA ILE A 43 8.54 -12.68 5.90
C ILE A 43 7.31 -13.58 6.14
N ASN A 44 6.15 -13.21 5.59
CA ASN A 44 4.87 -13.85 5.92
C ASN A 44 4.37 -14.82 4.82
N GLY A 45 5.01 -14.84 3.65
CA GLY A 45 4.62 -15.68 2.53
C GLY A 45 3.60 -15.03 1.59
N LEU A 46 3.32 -15.70 0.47
CA LEU A 46 2.36 -15.23 -0.54
C LEU A 46 0.91 -15.40 -0.06
N GLU A 47 0.60 -16.49 0.64
CA GLU A 47 -0.76 -16.78 1.10
C GLU A 47 -1.27 -15.70 2.05
N ASP A 48 -0.44 -15.28 3.00
CA ASP A 48 -0.76 -14.19 3.91
C ASP A 48 -0.90 -12.85 3.16
N GLN A 49 -0.01 -12.57 2.21
CA GLN A 49 -0.11 -11.39 1.36
C GLN A 49 -1.41 -11.36 0.54
N GLU A 50 -1.86 -12.50 0.02
CA GLU A 50 -3.14 -12.64 -0.69
C GLU A 50 -4.33 -12.44 0.26
N GLN A 51 -4.28 -13.01 1.47
CA GLN A 51 -5.31 -12.86 2.48
C GLN A 51 -5.48 -11.41 2.91
N VAL A 52 -4.37 -10.73 3.21
CA VAL A 52 -4.39 -9.31 3.58
C VAL A 52 -4.88 -8.48 2.39
N ALA A 53 -4.45 -8.80 1.17
CA ALA A 53 -4.93 -8.10 -0.01
C ALA A 53 -6.44 -8.26 -0.25
N ALA A 54 -7.02 -9.39 0.15
CA ALA A 54 -8.44 -9.68 0.05
C ALA A 54 -9.31 -9.00 1.12
N GLN A 55 -8.70 -8.29 2.09
CA GLN A 55 -9.45 -7.56 3.12
C GLN A 55 -10.38 -6.51 2.49
N THR A 56 -11.53 -6.34 3.13
CA THR A 56 -12.66 -5.53 2.65
C THR A 56 -12.47 -4.04 2.85
N ASP A 57 -11.54 -3.62 3.71
CA ASP A 57 -11.28 -2.20 3.97
C ASP A 57 -10.74 -1.53 2.69
N PRO A 58 -11.45 -0.50 2.15
CA PRO A 58 -11.05 0.15 0.91
C PRO A 58 -9.81 1.02 1.06
N ASP A 59 -9.57 1.56 2.26
CA ASP A 59 -8.59 2.62 2.49
C ASP A 59 -7.34 2.08 3.18
N TRP A 60 -7.50 1.05 4.03
CA TRP A 60 -6.42 0.50 4.83
C TRP A 60 -6.17 -0.97 4.56
N LEU A 61 -4.90 -1.33 4.60
CA LEU A 61 -4.40 -2.69 4.59
C LEU A 61 -3.98 -3.03 6.01
N THR A 62 -4.64 -3.99 6.65
CA THR A 62 -4.34 -4.36 8.04
C THR A 62 -3.45 -5.59 8.07
N LEU A 63 -2.22 -5.42 8.52
CA LEU A 63 -1.21 -6.47 8.58
C LEU A 63 -1.08 -6.92 10.04
N THR A 64 -1.01 -8.24 10.26
CA THR A 64 -0.65 -8.77 11.58
C THR A 64 0.80 -8.42 11.89
N TRP A 65 1.06 -7.86 13.05
CA TRP A 65 2.43 -7.52 13.44
C TRP A 65 3.27 -8.78 13.72
N SER A 66 4.52 -8.74 13.28
CA SER A 66 5.53 -9.73 13.69
C SER A 66 6.87 -9.03 13.93
N TYR A 67 7.71 -9.60 14.81
CA TYR A 67 9.02 -9.01 15.12
C TYR A 67 9.88 -8.67 13.87
N PRO A 68 9.93 -9.50 12.81
CA PRO A 68 10.66 -9.14 11.59
C PRO A 68 10.11 -7.92 10.85
N MET A 69 8.84 -7.54 11.07
CA MET A 69 8.24 -6.35 10.45
C MET A 69 8.78 -5.05 11.01
N GLU A 70 9.24 -5.04 12.26
CA GLU A 70 9.89 -3.88 12.86
C GLU A 70 11.14 -3.48 12.05
N GLU A 71 12.02 -4.46 11.80
CA GLU A 71 13.22 -4.26 11.01
C GLU A 71 12.88 -3.89 9.56
N LEU A 72 11.82 -4.49 9.00
CA LEU A 72 11.35 -4.15 7.65
C LEU A 72 10.87 -2.70 7.56
N LEU A 73 10.12 -2.21 8.55
CA LEU A 73 9.67 -0.81 8.59
C LEU A 73 10.85 0.15 8.76
N LEU A 74 11.82 -0.21 9.60
CA LEU A 74 13.05 0.57 9.75
C LEU A 74 13.82 0.66 8.41
N LYS A 75 13.99 -0.47 7.72
CA LYS A 75 14.68 -0.50 6.41
C LYS A 75 13.91 0.22 5.32
N SER A 76 12.58 0.14 5.33
CA SER A 76 11.71 0.73 4.29
C SER A 76 11.52 2.23 4.48
N TYR A 77 11.26 2.67 5.70
CA TYR A 77 10.81 4.03 6.00
C TYR A 77 11.75 4.82 6.92
N GLY A 78 12.72 4.16 7.55
CA GLY A 78 13.63 4.78 8.51
C GLY A 78 13.00 5.01 9.88
N SER A 79 11.84 4.40 10.15
CA SER A 79 11.12 4.55 11.42
C SER A 79 11.60 3.53 12.43
N ARG A 80 12.04 4.00 13.60
CA ARG A 80 12.37 3.16 14.75
C ARG A 80 11.14 3.07 15.64
N PHE A 81 10.72 1.84 15.91
CA PHE A 81 9.67 1.54 16.87
C PHE A 81 10.39 0.98 18.08
N ASP A 82 10.44 1.73 19.17
CA ASP A 82 10.76 1.09 20.45
C ASP A 82 9.53 0.29 20.89
N LEU A 83 9.75 -0.93 21.39
CA LEU A 83 8.67 -1.85 21.79
C LEU A 83 7.79 -1.33 22.94
N ASP A 84 8.13 -0.18 23.52
CA ASP A 84 7.36 0.51 24.55
C ASP A 84 6.22 1.38 23.96
N PHE A 85 6.17 1.58 22.64
CA PHE A 85 5.11 2.35 22.01
C PHE A 85 3.85 1.48 21.85
N VAL A 86 2.76 1.91 22.47
CA VAL A 86 1.44 1.28 22.30
C VAL A 86 0.77 1.70 20.98
N HIS A 87 1.20 2.84 20.43
CA HIS A 87 0.68 3.41 19.19
C HIS A 87 1.77 4.21 18.48
N TYR A 88 1.85 4.12 17.16
CA TYR A 88 2.76 4.92 16.36
C TYR A 88 2.17 5.23 15.00
N GLU A 89 2.30 6.48 14.56
CA GLU A 89 1.89 6.94 13.24
C GLU A 89 3.08 7.44 12.44
N GLY A 90 3.15 7.02 11.19
CA GLY A 90 4.19 7.46 10.27
C GLY A 90 3.68 7.61 8.84
N CYS A 91 4.56 8.14 7.99
CA CYS A 91 4.30 8.20 6.57
C CYS A 91 5.57 7.94 5.75
N CYS A 92 5.39 7.38 4.56
CA CYS A 92 6.47 7.23 3.60
C CYS A 92 7.00 8.61 3.19
N LYS A 93 8.31 8.83 3.27
CA LYS A 93 8.92 10.12 2.91
C LYS A 93 8.88 10.43 1.41
N GLU A 94 8.64 9.42 0.57
CA GLU A 94 8.53 9.58 -0.89
C GLU A 94 7.08 9.80 -1.31
N CYS A 95 6.20 8.84 -1.02
CA CYS A 95 4.83 8.88 -1.53
C CYS A 95 3.78 9.37 -0.52
N ARG A 96 4.20 9.72 0.71
CA ARG A 96 3.32 10.16 1.81
C ARG A 96 2.26 9.16 2.26
N ARG A 97 2.29 7.92 1.75
CA ARG A 97 1.45 6.80 2.23
C ARG A 97 1.55 6.66 3.73
N GLN A 98 0.41 6.68 4.41
CA GLN A 98 0.37 6.57 5.85
C GLN A 98 0.51 5.12 6.32
N TYR A 99 1.07 4.96 7.52
CA TYR A 99 1.05 3.70 8.24
C TYR A 99 0.91 3.94 9.74
N VAL A 100 0.17 3.06 10.39
CA VAL A 100 -0.18 3.14 11.81
C VAL A 100 0.09 1.80 12.45
N TYR A 101 0.91 1.78 13.48
CA TYR A 101 1.09 0.64 14.36
C TYR A 101 0.23 0.82 15.60
N ASP A 102 -0.50 -0.23 15.96
CA ASP A 102 -1.45 -0.22 17.07
C ASP A 102 -1.29 -1.51 17.88
N ALA A 103 -1.00 -1.34 19.17
CA ALA A 103 -0.87 -2.38 20.18
C ALA A 103 -1.75 -2.09 21.41
N LEU A 104 -2.82 -1.29 21.25
CA LEU A 104 -3.66 -0.81 22.35
C LEU A 104 -4.44 -1.92 23.08
N GLU A 105 -4.68 -3.05 22.44
CA GLU A 105 -5.47 -4.15 23.01
C GLU A 105 -4.55 -5.29 23.47
N GLU A 106 -4.47 -5.52 24.79
CA GLU A 106 -3.67 -6.63 25.36
C GLU A 106 -4.16 -8.02 24.90
N GLU A 107 -5.42 -8.14 24.48
CA GLU A 107 -6.04 -9.40 24.06
C GLU A 107 -5.91 -9.69 22.55
N GLU A 108 -5.59 -8.67 21.74
CA GLU A 108 -5.43 -8.82 20.29
C GLU A 108 -3.95 -8.74 19.87
N PRO A 109 -3.55 -9.46 18.81
CA PRO A 109 -2.20 -9.30 18.28
C PRO A 109 -2.03 -7.86 17.76
N PRO A 110 -0.87 -7.22 18.00
CA PRO A 110 -0.61 -5.89 17.45
C PRO A 110 -0.79 -5.86 15.94
N THR A 111 -1.21 -4.72 15.41
CA THR A 111 -1.48 -4.56 13.98
C THR A 111 -0.68 -3.42 13.38
N LEU A 112 -0.36 -3.56 12.10
CA LEU A 112 0.17 -2.49 11.27
C LEU A 112 -0.83 -2.21 10.15
N LYS A 113 -1.47 -1.04 10.21
CA LYS A 113 -2.33 -0.53 9.16
C LYS A 113 -1.49 0.27 8.18
N MET A 114 -1.69 0.06 6.89
CA MET A 114 -1.05 0.82 5.82
C MET A 114 -2.10 1.31 4.83
N GLU A 115 -2.03 2.58 4.46
CA GLU A 115 -2.95 3.14 3.47
C GLU A 115 -2.80 2.38 2.13
N ARG A 116 -3.90 2.01 1.47
CA ARG A 116 -3.93 1.22 0.22
C ARG A 116 -3.60 2.03 -1.03
N VAL A 117 -3.88 3.33 -1.03
CA VAL A 117 -3.55 4.28 -2.10
C VAL A 117 -2.78 5.45 -1.48
N PRO A 118 -1.68 5.95 -2.07
CA PRO A 118 -0.94 7.04 -1.46
C PRO A 118 -1.67 8.38 -1.67
N HIS A 119 -1.68 9.25 -0.66
CA HIS A 119 -2.26 10.60 -0.74
C HIS A 119 -1.78 11.50 -1.90
N LEU A 120 -0.68 11.17 -2.60
CA LEU A 120 -0.21 11.95 -3.75
C LEU A 120 -1.12 11.89 -4.98
N GLU A 121 -2.03 10.91 -5.07
CA GLU A 121 -3.07 10.90 -6.12
C GLU A 121 -4.27 11.80 -5.76
N SER A 122 -4.29 12.38 -4.56
CA SER A 122 -5.29 13.36 -4.11
C SER A 122 -4.83 14.80 -4.38
N THR A 123 -4.78 15.22 -5.64
CA THR A 123 -4.60 16.66 -5.97
C THR A 123 -5.75 17.53 -5.42
N PRO A 124 -5.55 18.85 -5.22
CA PRO A 124 -5.81 19.56 -3.97
C PRO A 124 -7.19 20.20 -3.90
N SER A 125 -7.58 20.52 -2.65
CA SER A 125 -8.60 21.49 -2.26
C SER A 125 -8.79 22.61 -3.30
N ALA A 126 -9.94 22.60 -3.95
CA ALA A 126 -10.44 23.76 -4.69
C ALA A 126 -10.66 24.90 -3.68
N ALA A 127 -9.73 25.85 -3.63
CA ALA A 127 -9.98 27.12 -2.98
C ALA A 127 -11.21 27.77 -3.66
N PRO A 128 -12.26 28.17 -2.92
CA PRO A 128 -13.34 28.91 -3.52
C PRO A 128 -12.81 30.29 -3.97
N PRO A 129 -13.21 30.79 -5.15
CA PRO A 129 -12.88 32.15 -5.55
C PRO A 129 -13.51 33.12 -4.55
N GLN A 130 -12.67 33.86 -3.84
CA GLN A 130 -13.09 35.06 -3.11
C GLN A 130 -13.61 36.04 -4.15
N LYS A 131 -14.91 36.32 -4.13
CA LYS A 131 -15.51 37.41 -4.91
C LYS A 131 -15.28 38.71 -4.14
N GLU A 132 -14.71 39.67 -4.86
CA GLU A 132 -14.64 41.10 -4.49
C GLU A 132 -16.03 41.74 -4.36
#